data_AF-A0A819JWW3-F1
#
_entry.id   AF-A0A819JWW3-F1
#
_cell.length_a   1.000
_cell.length_b   1.000
_cell.length_c   1.000
_cell.angle_alpha   90.00
_cell.angle_beta   90.00
_cell.angle_gamma   90.00
#
_symmetry.space_group_name_H-M   'P 1'
#
loop_
_entity.id
_entity.type
_entity.pdbx_description
1 polymer ?
#
loop_
_entity_poly.entity_id
_entity_poly.type
_entity_poly.pdbx_seq_one_letter_code
_entity_poly.pdbx_strand_id
1 'polypeptide(L)'
;MDNHGILNFDVNDFDEGYVGSFTRDVKRLLASRNLVCHRKDFSDEEIKQKNEFSLTLRNTSGKIKELLNKARIKTNTECLQSWTTVQDFERKVTRSKNAQDVDELLRADLMHAFKKYYDTIPDIKKGLDKRSYGKGKYKIKDVVSSLAQGIGSAGKITYTFLLEGHSEALESDVILYMKPAQKSAISYVVRNPSADGDFKDDGLRIVLCSNAMQASTPEWLGYTKLDGVPFIVDTNKAHSEDLDWSDIDNFQDVIEVVQYLGRAMAKIHCVADSDCLNTPKGVEGLPFSIIPRNTDHTIRDAIYGHDHDFVRDMVEFGMAYGEQVRRDHVLFFEAFRDNKILGL
;
A
#
# COMPACT_ATOMS: atom_id res chain seq x y z
N MET A 1 -6.90 -10.48 -2.39
CA MET A 1 -7.18 -11.72 -1.63
C MET A 1 -6.05 -11.97 -0.62
N ASP A 2 -6.34 -12.54 0.55
CA ASP A 2 -5.34 -12.89 1.57
C ASP A 2 -4.76 -14.30 1.38
N ASN A 3 -3.79 -14.67 2.22
CA ASN A 3 -3.11 -15.98 2.18
C ASN A 3 -4.03 -17.17 2.52
N HIS A 4 -5.27 -16.92 2.96
CA HIS A 4 -6.30 -17.93 3.22
C HIS A 4 -7.37 -18.00 2.12
N GLY A 5 -7.20 -17.25 1.03
CA GLY A 5 -8.15 -17.21 -0.07
C GLY A 5 -9.37 -16.31 0.20
N ILE A 6 -9.32 -15.44 1.21
CA ILE A 6 -10.43 -14.56 1.58
C ILE A 6 -10.20 -13.17 0.94
N LEU A 7 -11.26 -12.63 0.34
CA LEU A 7 -11.26 -11.26 -0.17
C LEU A 7 -11.55 -10.29 0.98
N ASN A 8 -10.62 -9.37 1.19
CA ASN A 8 -10.68 -8.36 2.24
C ASN A 8 -10.59 -6.98 1.62
N PHE A 9 -11.50 -6.09 2.01
CA PHE A 9 -11.35 -4.66 1.78
C PHE A 9 -10.45 -4.09 2.89
N ASP A 10 -9.36 -3.41 2.51
CA ASP A 10 -8.36 -2.90 3.43
C ASP A 10 -7.61 -1.69 2.84
N VAL A 11 -6.84 -1.00 3.68
CA VAL A 11 -5.89 0.04 3.25
C VAL A 11 -4.57 -0.62 2.85
N ASN A 12 -4.02 -0.25 1.68
CA ASN A 12 -2.85 -0.92 1.09
C ASN A 12 -1.64 -0.01 0.79
N ASP A 13 -1.81 1.32 0.80
CA ASP A 13 -0.73 2.27 0.54
C ASP A 13 -0.10 2.80 1.84
N PHE A 14 1.10 2.28 2.13
CA PHE A 14 1.89 2.65 3.31
C PHE A 14 3.20 3.34 2.95
N ASP A 15 3.32 3.86 1.72
CA ASP A 15 4.49 4.64 1.30
C ASP A 15 4.75 5.81 2.27
N GLU A 16 3.69 6.35 2.89
CA GLU A 16 3.70 7.43 3.89
C GLU A 16 3.65 6.98 5.36
N GLY A 17 3.73 5.68 5.64
CA GLY A 17 3.66 5.15 7.01
C GLY A 17 4.75 5.72 7.93
N TYR A 18 4.38 6.29 9.07
CA TYR A 18 5.34 6.92 9.98
C TYR A 18 4.80 6.93 11.41
N VAL A 19 5.69 6.99 12.41
CA VAL A 19 5.28 7.03 13.82
C VAL A 19 4.88 8.46 14.19
N GLY A 20 3.58 8.71 14.23
CA GLY A 20 3.01 10.01 14.57
C GLY A 20 1.68 9.89 15.31
N SER A 21 0.98 11.02 15.45
CA SER A 21 -0.37 11.03 16.04
C SER A 21 -1.37 10.33 15.12
N PHE A 22 -2.09 9.34 15.65
CA PHE A 22 -3.18 8.63 14.95
C PHE A 22 -4.26 9.58 14.38
N THR A 23 -4.43 10.75 15.01
CA THR A 23 -5.39 11.76 14.54
C THR A 23 -5.09 12.24 13.12
N ARG A 24 -3.85 12.10 12.64
CA ARG A 24 -3.47 12.46 11.26
C ARG A 24 -4.14 11.56 10.23
N ASP A 25 -4.29 10.27 10.51
CA ASP A 25 -4.94 9.34 9.59
C ASP A 25 -6.43 9.66 9.49
N VAL A 26 -7.09 9.92 10.64
CA VAL A 26 -8.49 10.36 10.70
C VAL A 26 -8.68 11.70 9.97
N LYS A 27 -7.80 12.67 10.21
CA LYS A 27 -7.82 13.98 9.54
C LYS A 27 -7.68 13.86 8.02
N ARG A 28 -6.77 13.01 7.54
CA ARG A 28 -6.59 12.74 6.09
C ARG A 28 -7.84 12.12 5.49
N LEU A 29 -8.43 11.13 6.15
CA LEU A 29 -9.67 10.50 5.70
C LEU A 29 -10.81 11.52 5.58
N LEU A 30 -10.98 12.38 6.59
CA LEU A 30 -12.06 13.38 6.60
C LEU A 30 -11.84 14.51 5.58
N ALA A 31 -10.59 14.91 5.34
CA ALA A 31 -10.26 15.81 4.24
C ALA A 31 -10.62 15.20 2.88
N SER A 32 -10.25 13.93 2.64
CA SER A 32 -10.60 13.22 1.41
C SER A 32 -12.12 13.08 1.24
N ARG A 33 -12.86 12.76 2.31
CA ARG A 33 -14.32 12.74 2.31
C ARG A 33 -14.89 14.08 1.84
N ASN A 34 -14.42 15.19 2.43
CA ASN A 34 -14.91 16.52 2.10
C ASN A 34 -14.66 16.86 0.62
N LEU A 35 -13.50 16.50 0.07
CA LEU A 35 -13.17 16.70 -1.34
C LEU A 35 -14.07 15.88 -2.28
N VAL A 36 -14.37 14.63 -1.94
CA VAL A 36 -15.28 13.77 -2.71
C VAL A 36 -16.71 14.32 -2.68
N CYS A 37 -17.24 14.66 -1.49
CA CYS A 37 -18.56 15.27 -1.36
C CYS A 37 -18.67 16.55 -2.20
N HIS A 38 -17.65 17.41 -2.14
CA HIS A 38 -17.64 18.66 -2.91
C HIS A 38 -17.59 18.42 -4.42
N ARG A 39 -16.74 17.51 -4.91
CA ARG A 39 -16.63 17.20 -6.34
C ARG A 39 -17.95 16.66 -6.93
N LYS A 40 -18.79 16.08 -6.09
CA LYS A 40 -20.08 15.47 -6.46
C LYS A 40 -21.29 16.30 -6.01
N ASP A 41 -21.07 17.54 -5.53
CA ASP A 41 -22.12 18.48 -5.09
C ASP A 41 -23.05 17.95 -3.98
N PHE A 42 -22.53 17.14 -3.03
CA PHE A 42 -23.31 16.56 -1.94
C PHE A 42 -23.30 17.40 -0.64
N SER A 43 -24.41 17.37 0.11
CA SER A 43 -24.59 18.02 1.43
C SER A 43 -24.36 17.05 2.61
N ASP A 44 -23.84 17.52 3.74
CA ASP A 44 -23.46 16.69 4.90
C ASP A 44 -24.64 16.40 5.86
N GLU A 45 -25.03 15.12 6.06
CA GLU A 45 -25.67 14.57 7.28
C GLU A 45 -25.34 13.06 7.51
N GLU A 46 -25.62 12.57 8.72
CA GLU A 46 -24.96 11.53 9.54
C GLU A 46 -24.92 10.06 9.05
N ILE A 47 -24.15 9.18 9.76
CA ILE A 47 -24.57 7.86 10.31
C ILE A 47 -23.41 7.17 11.10
N LYS A 48 -23.76 6.45 12.19
CA LYS A 48 -22.95 5.47 12.95
C LYS A 48 -23.44 4.02 12.73
N GLN A 49 -22.53 3.04 12.66
CA GLN A 49 -22.59 1.75 13.41
C GLN A 49 -21.39 0.82 13.11
N LYS A 50 -21.20 -0.19 13.97
CA LYS A 50 -19.99 -1.02 14.15
C LYS A 50 -20.35 -2.52 14.08
N ASN A 51 -19.57 -3.34 13.35
CA ASN A 51 -18.98 -4.63 13.81
C ASN A 51 -18.37 -5.49 12.67
N GLU A 52 -17.52 -6.44 13.12
CA GLU A 52 -16.64 -7.42 12.47
C GLU A 52 -15.29 -6.96 11.88
N PHE A 53 -14.22 -7.67 12.29
CA PHE A 53 -12.79 -7.34 12.15
C PHE A 53 -12.20 -7.48 10.74
N SER A 54 -12.91 -8.12 9.82
CA SER A 54 -12.51 -8.28 8.42
C SER A 54 -13.66 -7.86 7.51
N LEU A 55 -13.43 -6.90 6.62
CA LEU A 55 -14.44 -6.44 5.66
C LEU A 55 -14.42 -7.36 4.43
N THR A 56 -15.33 -8.32 4.40
CA THR A 56 -15.40 -9.42 3.43
C THR A 56 -16.72 -9.40 2.66
N LEU A 57 -16.86 -10.28 1.65
CA LEU A 57 -18.12 -10.47 0.93
C LEU A 57 -19.33 -10.80 1.83
N ARG A 58 -19.10 -11.32 3.04
CA ARG A 58 -20.15 -11.75 3.97
C ARG A 58 -20.74 -10.58 4.77
N ASN A 59 -19.94 -9.55 5.04
CA ASN A 59 -20.30 -8.45 5.94
C ASN A 59 -20.11 -7.06 5.31
N THR A 60 -19.96 -7.01 3.99
CA THR A 60 -20.00 -5.79 3.19
C THR A 60 -21.26 -5.73 2.33
N SER A 61 -21.65 -4.51 1.96
CA SER A 61 -22.80 -4.16 1.11
C SER A 61 -22.36 -3.19 0.00
N GLY A 62 -23.31 -2.85 -0.88
CA GLY A 62 -23.17 -1.81 -1.90
C GLY A 62 -21.85 -1.80 -2.66
N LYS A 63 -21.23 -0.61 -2.76
CA LYS A 63 -20.05 -0.36 -3.59
C LYS A 63 -18.84 -1.18 -3.14
N ILE A 64 -18.69 -1.41 -1.83
CA ILE A 64 -17.60 -2.24 -1.30
C ILE A 64 -17.80 -3.72 -1.64
N LYS A 65 -19.03 -4.24 -1.55
CA LYS A 65 -19.32 -5.61 -1.96
C LYS A 65 -19.16 -5.81 -3.46
N GLU A 66 -19.57 -4.82 -4.26
CA GLU A 66 -19.33 -4.81 -5.71
C GLU A 66 -17.85 -4.85 -6.04
N LEU A 67 -17.04 -4.00 -5.38
CA LEU A 67 -15.58 -3.99 -5.50
C LEU A 67 -14.97 -5.37 -5.19
N LEU A 68 -15.38 -5.99 -4.08
CA LEU A 68 -14.92 -7.33 -3.73
C LEU A 68 -15.35 -8.40 -4.75
N ASN A 69 -16.55 -8.27 -5.35
CA ASN A 69 -16.98 -9.18 -6.43
C ASN A 69 -16.18 -8.96 -7.72
N LYS A 70 -15.84 -7.71 -8.07
CA LYS A 70 -14.94 -7.38 -9.20
C LYS A 70 -13.56 -8.01 -8.96
N ALA A 71 -13.00 -7.85 -7.76
CA ALA A 71 -11.74 -8.51 -7.38
C ALA A 71 -11.83 -10.04 -7.42
N ARG A 72 -12.97 -10.63 -7.05
CA ARG A 72 -13.17 -12.10 -7.03
C ARG A 72 -12.99 -12.74 -8.40
N ILE A 73 -13.48 -12.09 -9.46
CA ILE A 73 -13.51 -12.69 -10.81
C ILE A 73 -12.21 -12.50 -11.58
N LYS A 74 -11.33 -11.59 -11.17
CA LYS A 74 -10.00 -11.44 -11.76
C LYS A 74 -9.19 -12.72 -11.61
N THR A 75 -8.29 -13.01 -12.53
CA THR A 75 -7.44 -14.21 -12.47
C THR A 75 -5.95 -13.86 -12.50
N ASN A 76 -5.10 -14.79 -12.05
CA ASN A 76 -3.65 -14.62 -12.20
C ASN A 76 -3.24 -14.57 -13.68
N THR A 77 -3.91 -15.34 -14.52
CA THR A 77 -3.66 -15.35 -15.98
C THR A 77 -3.89 -13.98 -16.61
N GLU A 78 -5.02 -13.32 -16.31
CA GLU A 78 -5.30 -11.95 -16.78
C GLU A 78 -4.28 -10.94 -16.25
N CYS A 79 -3.92 -11.05 -14.97
CA CYS A 79 -2.88 -10.23 -14.36
C CYS A 79 -1.56 -10.36 -15.13
N LEU A 80 -1.08 -11.58 -15.33
CA LEU A 80 0.15 -11.86 -16.08
C LEU A 80 0.06 -11.35 -17.52
N GLN A 81 -1.05 -11.59 -18.22
CA GLN A 81 -1.26 -11.14 -19.60
C GLN A 81 -1.20 -9.61 -19.75
N SER A 82 -1.63 -8.85 -18.74
CA SER A 82 -1.56 -7.38 -18.79
C SER A 82 -0.13 -6.83 -18.72
N TRP A 83 0.83 -7.62 -18.25
CA TRP A 83 2.24 -7.21 -18.07
C TRP A 83 3.22 -7.94 -18.98
N THR A 84 2.84 -9.09 -19.53
CA THR A 84 3.76 -10.01 -20.18
C THR A 84 3.21 -10.54 -21.49
N THR A 85 4.12 -11.04 -22.31
CA THR A 85 3.82 -11.76 -23.54
C THR A 85 4.50 -13.12 -23.50
N VAL A 86 3.98 -14.08 -24.27
CA VAL A 86 4.59 -15.41 -24.43
C VAL A 86 5.19 -15.47 -25.83
N GLN A 87 6.50 -15.70 -25.89
CA GLN A 87 7.28 -15.80 -27.13
C GLN A 87 8.19 -17.01 -27.02
N ASP A 88 8.22 -17.86 -28.06
CA ASP A 88 9.04 -19.08 -28.08
C ASP A 88 8.82 -19.98 -26.85
N PHE A 89 7.55 -20.14 -26.44
CA PHE A 89 7.13 -20.91 -25.25
C PHE A 89 7.60 -20.37 -23.90
N GLU A 90 8.26 -19.21 -23.87
CA GLU A 90 8.72 -18.54 -22.65
C GLU A 90 7.93 -17.26 -22.40
N ARG A 91 7.61 -16.99 -21.13
CA ARG A 91 6.98 -15.73 -20.72
C ARG A 91 8.06 -14.66 -20.53
N LYS A 92 7.80 -13.47 -21.05
CA LYS A 92 8.66 -12.29 -20.93
C LYS A 92 7.83 -11.06 -20.62
N VAL A 93 8.41 -10.08 -19.91
CA VAL A 93 7.74 -8.80 -19.68
C VAL A 93 7.52 -8.09 -21.00
N THR A 94 6.35 -7.49 -21.20
CA THR A 94 6.03 -6.79 -22.45
C THR A 94 6.87 -5.52 -22.55
N ARG A 95 7.71 -5.41 -23.58
CA ARG A 95 8.47 -4.20 -23.86
C ARG A 95 7.54 -3.11 -24.39
N SER A 96 7.82 -1.86 -24.03
CA SER A 96 7.10 -0.68 -24.50
C SER A 96 7.99 0.56 -24.45
N LYS A 97 7.47 1.73 -24.85
CA LYS A 97 8.17 3.01 -24.64
C LYS A 97 8.61 3.20 -23.18
N ASN A 98 7.82 2.67 -22.25
CA ASN A 98 8.00 2.85 -20.80
C ASN A 98 8.53 1.58 -20.12
N ALA A 99 8.87 0.51 -20.85
CA ALA A 99 9.40 -0.74 -20.30
C ALA A 99 10.48 -1.29 -21.24
N GLN A 100 11.74 -1.18 -20.86
CA GLN A 100 12.90 -1.46 -21.72
C GLN A 100 13.86 -2.45 -21.07
N ASP A 101 14.66 -3.10 -21.91
CA ASP A 101 15.71 -4.00 -21.45
C ASP A 101 16.74 -3.25 -20.61
N VAL A 102 17.27 -3.95 -19.61
CA VAL A 102 18.41 -3.46 -18.81
C VAL A 102 19.71 -3.96 -19.44
N ASP A 103 20.75 -3.14 -19.42
CA ASP A 103 22.08 -3.57 -19.84
C ASP A 103 22.69 -4.59 -18.86
N GLU A 104 23.79 -5.22 -19.25
CA GLU A 104 24.41 -6.31 -18.48
C GLU A 104 24.93 -5.86 -17.11
N LEU A 105 25.44 -4.63 -16.99
CA LEU A 105 25.94 -4.07 -15.73
C LEU A 105 24.79 -3.84 -14.76
N LEU A 106 23.77 -3.11 -15.21
CA LEU A 106 22.57 -2.86 -14.41
C LEU A 106 21.85 -4.15 -14.05
N ARG A 107 21.81 -5.13 -14.96
CA ARG A 107 21.25 -6.46 -14.67
C ARG A 107 22.01 -7.12 -13.51
N ALA A 108 23.34 -7.09 -13.50
CA ALA A 108 24.15 -7.66 -12.43
C ALA A 108 23.87 -6.99 -11.08
N ASP A 109 23.77 -5.66 -11.07
CA ASP A 109 23.44 -4.89 -9.86
C ASP A 109 22.02 -5.20 -9.35
N LEU A 110 21.05 -5.33 -10.26
CA LEU A 110 19.68 -5.73 -9.94
C LEU A 110 19.62 -7.16 -9.40
N MET A 111 20.41 -8.10 -9.91
CA MET A 111 20.48 -9.46 -9.36
C MET A 111 21.04 -9.45 -7.93
N HIS A 112 22.03 -8.61 -7.66
CA HIS A 112 22.59 -8.45 -6.32
C HIS A 112 21.59 -7.79 -5.35
N ALA A 113 20.91 -6.74 -5.81
CA ALA A 113 19.84 -6.09 -5.06
C ALA A 113 18.68 -7.05 -4.77
N PHE A 114 18.29 -7.87 -5.76
CA PHE A 114 17.26 -8.90 -5.61
C PHE A 114 17.64 -9.93 -4.55
N LYS A 115 18.89 -10.41 -4.55
CA LYS A 115 19.36 -11.35 -3.53
C LYS A 115 19.24 -10.76 -2.12
N LYS A 116 19.68 -9.51 -1.93
CA LYS A 116 19.53 -8.80 -0.65
C LYS A 116 18.08 -8.62 -0.26
N TYR A 117 17.21 -8.27 -1.21
CA TYR A 117 15.76 -8.21 -1.00
C TYR A 117 15.23 -9.55 -0.49
N TYR A 118 15.60 -10.64 -1.15
CA TYR A 118 15.08 -11.95 -0.83
C TYR A 118 15.44 -12.38 0.59
N ASP A 119 16.64 -12.00 1.07
CA ASP A 119 17.06 -12.22 2.45
C ASP A 119 16.17 -11.47 3.47
N THR A 120 15.45 -10.42 3.07
CA THR A 120 14.48 -9.69 3.94
C THR A 120 13.14 -10.41 4.12
N ILE A 121 12.79 -11.35 3.23
CA ILE A 121 11.53 -12.08 3.34
C ILE A 121 11.66 -13.17 4.44
N PRO A 122 10.70 -13.28 5.39
CA PRO A 122 10.73 -14.34 6.41
C PRO A 122 10.71 -15.74 5.81
N ASP A 123 11.51 -16.67 6.35
CA ASP A 123 11.61 -18.05 5.82
C ASP A 123 10.28 -18.82 5.83
N ILE A 124 9.37 -18.48 6.75
CA ILE A 124 8.00 -19.02 6.80
C ILE A 124 7.21 -18.62 5.54
N LYS A 125 7.41 -17.40 5.04
CA LYS A 125 6.83 -16.91 3.78
C LYS A 125 7.55 -17.48 2.57
N LYS A 126 8.88 -17.68 2.63
CA LYS A 126 9.64 -18.39 1.58
C LYS A 126 9.24 -19.86 1.42
N GLY A 127 8.60 -20.44 2.45
CA GLY A 127 8.40 -21.89 2.62
C GLY A 127 7.00 -22.45 2.36
N LEU A 128 6.00 -21.63 2.02
CA LEU A 128 4.70 -22.14 1.54
C LEU A 128 4.78 -22.76 0.14
N ASP A 129 5.95 -22.61 -0.50
CA ASP A 129 6.25 -23.15 -1.82
C ASP A 129 7.34 -24.25 -1.81
N LYS A 130 7.37 -25.11 -0.78
CA LYS A 130 8.26 -26.29 -0.72
C LYS A 130 7.99 -27.37 -1.78
N ARG A 131 7.03 -27.13 -2.70
CA ARG A 131 6.72 -28.00 -3.84
C ARG A 131 7.41 -27.55 -5.13
N SER A 132 8.06 -26.39 -5.12
CA SER A 132 8.81 -25.87 -6.25
C SER A 132 10.18 -26.52 -6.34
N TYR A 133 10.49 -26.99 -7.55
CA TYR A 133 11.74 -27.62 -7.96
C TYR A 133 12.97 -27.16 -7.14
N GLY A 134 13.43 -28.04 -6.24
CA GLY A 134 14.80 -28.09 -5.74
C GLY A 134 15.40 -26.81 -5.11
N LYS A 135 15.49 -26.81 -3.78
CA LYS A 135 16.47 -26.03 -2.99
C LYS A 135 16.34 -24.50 -2.99
N GLY A 136 15.14 -23.96 -2.83
CA GLY A 136 14.98 -22.56 -2.39
C GLY A 136 15.61 -21.50 -3.31
N LYS A 137 15.68 -21.79 -4.61
CA LYS A 137 16.17 -20.87 -5.64
C LYS A 137 15.03 -20.52 -6.57
N TYR A 138 14.64 -19.25 -6.59
CA TYR A 138 13.78 -18.75 -7.65
C TYR A 138 14.58 -18.58 -8.95
N LYS A 139 13.92 -18.82 -10.08
CA LYS A 139 14.48 -18.56 -11.40
C LYS A 139 13.90 -17.25 -11.91
N ILE A 140 14.75 -16.23 -12.03
CA ILE A 140 14.38 -14.96 -12.66
C ILE A 140 14.42 -15.18 -14.17
N LYS A 141 13.24 -15.19 -14.80
CA LYS A 141 13.05 -15.36 -16.25
C LYS A 141 13.43 -14.10 -17.01
N ASP A 142 13.10 -12.93 -16.47
CA ASP A 142 13.24 -11.66 -17.17
C ASP A 142 13.33 -10.47 -16.21
N VAL A 143 13.97 -9.39 -16.64
CA VAL A 143 14.06 -8.12 -15.89
C VAL A 143 14.01 -6.96 -16.86
N VAL A 144 13.13 -5.99 -16.58
CA VAL A 144 13.01 -4.75 -17.36
C VAL A 144 13.04 -3.54 -16.45
N SER A 145 13.52 -2.42 -16.99
CA SER A 145 13.39 -1.10 -16.37
C SER A 145 12.18 -0.39 -16.95
N SER A 146 11.42 0.27 -16.08
CA SER A 146 10.20 0.96 -16.45
C SER A 146 10.12 2.36 -15.84
N LEU A 147 9.66 3.33 -16.61
CA LEU A 147 9.34 4.67 -16.10
C LEU A 147 7.96 4.64 -15.45
N ALA A 148 7.89 4.97 -14.16
CA ALA A 148 6.64 5.00 -13.43
C ALA A 148 5.70 6.11 -13.98
N GLN A 149 4.43 5.72 -14.20
CA GLN A 149 3.42 6.55 -14.87
C GLN A 149 2.47 7.28 -13.89
N GLY A 150 2.61 7.09 -12.57
CA GLY A 150 1.72 7.68 -11.55
C GLY A 150 2.19 9.03 -11.02
N ILE A 151 1.27 9.88 -10.56
CA ILE A 151 1.54 11.24 -10.06
C ILE A 151 2.58 11.32 -8.93
N GLY A 152 2.61 10.33 -8.02
CA GLY A 152 3.59 10.28 -6.91
C GLY A 152 4.96 9.74 -7.32
N SER A 153 5.07 9.13 -8.51
CA SER A 153 6.28 8.45 -8.98
C SER A 153 6.68 8.87 -10.40
N ALA A 154 6.10 9.94 -10.94
CA ALA A 154 6.34 10.40 -12.29
C ALA A 154 7.84 10.66 -12.51
N GLY A 155 8.40 10.06 -13.56
CA GLY A 155 9.81 10.17 -13.91
C GLY A 155 10.76 9.27 -13.10
N LYS A 156 10.26 8.47 -12.15
CA LYS A 156 11.09 7.52 -11.39
C LYS A 156 11.22 6.19 -12.12
N ILE A 157 12.42 5.62 -12.08
CA ILE A 157 12.68 4.30 -12.64
C ILE A 157 12.24 3.25 -11.63
N THR A 158 11.46 2.30 -12.11
CA THR A 158 11.04 1.08 -11.41
C THR A 158 11.58 -0.11 -12.17
N TYR A 159 11.78 -1.24 -11.50
CA TYR A 159 12.24 -2.47 -12.14
C TYR A 159 11.19 -3.55 -11.98
N THR A 160 10.96 -4.34 -13.02
CA THR A 160 10.05 -5.48 -12.97
C THR A 160 10.85 -6.76 -13.13
N PHE A 161 10.71 -7.67 -12.17
CA PHE A 161 11.28 -9.01 -12.21
C PHE A 161 10.17 -10.01 -12.51
N LEU A 162 10.37 -10.82 -13.54
CA LEU A 162 9.52 -11.98 -13.82
C LEU A 162 10.18 -13.23 -13.28
N LEU A 163 9.50 -13.92 -12.38
CA LEU A 163 9.97 -15.14 -11.74
C LEU A 163 9.18 -16.34 -12.27
N GLU A 164 9.87 -17.47 -12.40
CA GLU A 164 9.21 -18.76 -12.47
C GLU A 164 8.46 -19.03 -11.18
N GLY A 165 7.20 -19.43 -11.33
CA GLY A 165 6.31 -19.71 -10.23
C GLY A 165 6.56 -21.05 -9.55
N HIS A 166 5.51 -21.54 -8.90
CA HIS A 166 5.58 -22.79 -8.15
C HIS A 166 5.64 -24.05 -9.03
N SER A 167 5.45 -23.90 -10.33
CA SER A 167 5.57 -24.96 -11.33
C SER A 167 6.11 -24.40 -12.63
N GLU A 168 6.42 -25.29 -13.58
CA GLU A 168 6.84 -24.88 -14.93
C GLU A 168 5.67 -24.32 -15.76
N ALA A 169 4.44 -24.33 -15.23
CA ALA A 169 3.28 -23.74 -15.90
C ALA A 169 3.39 -22.20 -15.89
N LEU A 170 3.31 -21.58 -17.07
CA LEU A 170 3.42 -20.12 -17.24
C LEU A 170 2.36 -19.30 -16.50
N GLU A 171 1.27 -19.91 -16.06
CA GLU A 171 0.23 -19.28 -15.24
C GLU A 171 0.61 -19.20 -13.75
N SER A 172 1.64 -19.93 -13.33
CA SER A 172 2.17 -19.87 -11.96
C SER A 172 3.20 -18.76 -11.77
N ASP A 173 3.73 -18.20 -12.87
CA ASP A 173 4.75 -17.15 -12.86
C ASP A 173 4.34 -15.96 -11.97
N VAL A 174 5.35 -15.31 -11.40
CA VAL A 174 5.17 -14.21 -10.44
C VAL A 174 5.85 -12.96 -10.97
N ILE A 175 5.14 -11.83 -10.89
CA ILE A 175 5.66 -10.51 -11.26
C ILE A 175 5.94 -9.73 -9.98
N LEU A 176 7.19 -9.36 -9.79
CA LEU A 176 7.62 -8.47 -8.73
C LEU A 176 7.97 -7.11 -9.32
N TYR A 177 7.51 -6.05 -8.67
CA TYR A 177 7.95 -4.69 -8.95
C TYR A 177 8.87 -4.21 -7.83
N MET A 178 9.94 -3.54 -8.23
CA MET A 178 10.90 -2.88 -7.36
C MET A 178 10.78 -1.38 -7.63
N LYS A 179 10.20 -0.64 -6.68
CA LYS A 179 9.98 0.81 -6.80
C LYS A 179 10.82 1.58 -5.76
N PRO A 180 11.36 2.76 -6.10
CA PRO A 180 12.11 3.57 -5.14
C PRO A 180 11.25 3.88 -3.91
N ALA A 181 11.81 3.64 -2.72
CA ALA A 181 11.18 4.01 -1.47
C ALA A 181 11.34 5.51 -1.26
N GLN A 182 10.23 6.19 -0.97
CA GLN A 182 10.23 7.64 -0.81
C GLN A 182 10.34 8.00 0.66
N LYS A 183 10.93 9.16 0.92
CA LYS A 183 10.85 9.75 2.24
C LYS A 183 9.43 10.18 2.53
N SER A 184 8.89 9.75 3.66
CA SER A 184 7.54 10.15 4.06
C SER A 184 7.43 11.67 4.15
N ALA A 185 6.42 12.24 3.49
CA ALA A 185 6.01 13.63 3.63
C ALA A 185 5.77 14.01 5.11
N ILE A 186 5.30 13.06 5.93
CA ILE A 186 5.06 13.28 7.36
C ILE A 186 6.36 13.52 8.12
N SER A 187 7.47 12.87 7.75
CA SER A 187 8.77 13.02 8.43
C SER A 187 9.37 14.43 8.32
N TYR A 188 8.86 15.27 7.41
CA TYR A 188 9.29 16.67 7.31
C TYR A 188 8.65 17.56 8.37
N VAL A 189 7.46 17.19 8.86
CA VAL A 189 6.64 18.00 9.77
C VAL A 189 6.48 17.37 11.15
N VAL A 190 6.65 16.06 11.27
CA VAL A 190 6.68 15.32 12.53
C VAL A 190 8.07 14.71 12.67
N ARG A 191 8.70 14.92 13.83
CA ARG A 191 9.95 14.27 14.20
C ARG A 191 9.72 13.39 15.41
N ASN A 192 10.20 12.15 15.31
CA ASN A 192 10.21 11.22 16.42
C ASN A 192 11.61 10.61 16.50
N PRO A 193 12.56 11.25 17.23
CA PRO A 193 13.95 10.81 17.26
C PRO A 193 14.14 9.34 17.67
N SER A 194 13.22 8.80 18.49
CA SER A 194 13.26 7.39 18.88
C SER A 194 12.95 6.47 17.70
N ALA A 195 11.86 6.73 16.96
CA ALA A 195 11.47 5.91 15.81
C ALA A 195 12.35 6.18 14.58
N ASP A 196 12.83 7.41 14.40
CA ASP A 196 13.71 7.80 13.30
C ASP A 196 15.02 7.01 13.29
N GLY A 197 15.55 6.66 14.47
CA GLY A 197 16.74 5.82 14.60
C GLY A 197 16.51 4.35 14.23
N ASP A 198 15.28 3.85 14.39
CA ASP A 198 14.92 2.47 14.07
C ASP A 198 14.71 2.28 12.55
N PHE A 199 14.29 3.34 11.85
CA PHE A 199 14.18 3.38 10.39
C PHE A 199 15.55 3.59 9.74
N LYS A 200 16.30 2.50 9.52
CA LYS A 200 17.60 2.52 8.81
C LYS A 200 17.54 3.21 7.43
N ASP A 201 16.41 3.08 6.75
CA ASP A 201 16.06 3.78 5.51
C ASP A 201 14.54 3.69 5.24
N ASP A 202 14.07 4.41 4.22
CA ASP A 202 12.66 4.46 3.86
C ASP A 202 12.10 3.15 3.29
N GLY A 203 12.94 2.27 2.74
CA GLY A 203 12.50 0.96 2.27
C GLY A 203 12.08 0.08 3.44
N LEU A 204 12.95 0.01 4.46
CA LEU A 204 12.64 -0.68 5.71
C LEU A 204 11.44 -0.04 6.42
N ARG A 205 11.36 1.30 6.47
CA ARG A 205 10.22 2.01 7.08
C ARG A 205 8.88 1.56 6.48
N ILE A 206 8.75 1.58 5.15
CA ILE A 206 7.51 1.22 4.46
C ILE A 206 7.15 -0.24 4.78
N VAL A 207 8.11 -1.16 4.69
CA VAL A 207 7.86 -2.58 4.98
C VAL A 207 7.42 -2.78 6.42
N LEU A 208 8.05 -2.12 7.40
CA LEU A 208 7.65 -2.22 8.81
C LEU A 208 6.26 -1.65 9.05
N CYS A 209 5.95 -0.49 8.48
CA CYS A 209 4.64 0.13 8.58
C CYS A 209 3.55 -0.76 7.96
N SER A 210 3.77 -1.29 6.75
CA SER A 210 2.84 -2.23 6.12
C SER A 210 2.64 -3.48 6.97
N ASN A 211 3.73 -4.06 7.50
CA ASN A 211 3.62 -5.26 8.32
C ASN A 211 2.95 -5.02 9.68
N ALA A 212 3.12 -3.84 10.27
CA ALA A 212 2.40 -3.49 11.50
C ALA A 212 0.91 -3.23 11.25
N MET A 213 0.55 -2.60 10.13
CA MET A 213 -0.82 -2.11 9.93
C MET A 213 -1.73 -3.05 9.14
N GLN A 214 -1.18 -3.97 8.32
CA GLN A 214 -2.00 -4.87 7.52
C GLN A 214 -2.28 -6.19 8.21
N ALA A 215 -3.55 -6.59 8.32
CA ALA A 215 -3.92 -7.90 8.84
C ALA A 215 -3.42 -9.07 7.96
N SER A 216 -3.20 -8.82 6.67
CA SER A 216 -2.59 -9.80 5.76
C SER A 216 -1.58 -9.11 4.86
N THR A 217 -0.35 -9.14 5.33
CA THR A 217 0.81 -8.62 4.62
C THR A 217 1.08 -9.43 3.35
N PRO A 218 1.45 -8.80 2.22
CA PRO A 218 1.90 -9.53 1.04
C PRO A 218 3.04 -10.50 1.37
N GLU A 219 3.04 -11.62 0.66
CA GLU A 219 4.07 -12.66 0.79
C GLU A 219 5.44 -12.14 0.35
N TRP A 220 5.45 -11.37 -0.75
CA TRP A 220 6.65 -10.87 -1.41
C TRP A 220 7.08 -9.47 -0.99
N LEU A 221 6.40 -8.87 -0.01
CA LEU A 221 6.74 -7.53 0.45
C LEU A 221 8.07 -7.54 1.20
N GLY A 222 9.05 -6.82 0.66
CA GLY A 222 10.38 -6.64 1.25
C GLY A 222 11.04 -5.36 0.75
N TYR A 223 12.32 -5.19 1.09
CA TYR A 223 13.08 -3.97 0.77
C TYR A 223 14.50 -4.30 0.36
N THR A 224 15.14 -3.40 -0.38
CA THR A 224 16.56 -3.52 -0.77
C THR A 224 17.15 -2.16 -1.06
N LYS A 225 18.43 -2.15 -1.48
CA LYS A 225 19.11 -0.96 -1.99
C LYS A 225 19.77 -1.26 -3.32
N LEU A 226 19.67 -0.30 -4.23
CA LEU A 226 20.44 -0.23 -5.47
C LEU A 226 21.18 1.10 -5.46
N ASP A 227 22.51 1.07 -5.57
CA ASP A 227 23.38 2.25 -5.50
C ASP A 227 23.12 3.18 -4.29
N GLY A 228 22.81 2.57 -3.14
CA GLY A 228 22.49 3.28 -1.90
C GLY A 228 21.07 3.87 -1.84
N VAL A 229 20.33 3.87 -2.94
CA VAL A 229 18.92 4.29 -2.98
C VAL A 229 18.05 3.16 -2.42
N PRO A 230 17.16 3.42 -1.45
CA PRO A 230 16.26 2.41 -0.92
C PRO A 230 15.13 2.11 -1.90
N PHE A 231 14.75 0.83 -2.00
CA PHE A 231 13.64 0.35 -2.80
C PHE A 231 12.75 -0.55 -1.96
N ILE A 232 11.46 -0.54 -2.26
CA ILE A 232 10.56 -1.61 -1.85
C ILE A 232 10.37 -2.58 -3.02
N VAL A 233 10.17 -3.85 -2.69
CA VAL A 233 9.85 -4.90 -3.64
C VAL A 233 8.58 -5.57 -3.17
N ASP A 234 7.61 -5.71 -4.07
CA ASP A 234 6.36 -6.41 -3.79
C ASP A 234 5.79 -7.01 -5.09
N THR A 235 4.75 -7.82 -4.96
CA THR A 235 4.08 -8.50 -6.07
C THR A 235 2.86 -7.74 -6.54
N ASN A 236 2.57 -7.81 -7.84
CA ASN A 236 1.24 -7.43 -8.32
C ASN A 236 0.26 -8.58 -8.05
N LYS A 237 -0.61 -8.40 -7.06
CA LYS A 237 -1.56 -9.45 -6.65
C LYS A 237 -2.68 -9.59 -7.67
N ALA A 238 -2.89 -10.82 -8.13
CA ALA A 238 -4.18 -11.22 -8.67
C ALA A 238 -5.30 -11.00 -7.62
N HIS A 239 -6.54 -10.86 -8.08
CA HIS A 239 -7.69 -10.60 -7.20
C HIS A 239 -7.55 -9.35 -6.33
N SER A 240 -7.02 -8.28 -6.92
CA SER A 240 -6.94 -6.93 -6.33
C SER A 240 -7.74 -5.96 -7.19
N GLU A 241 -8.45 -5.04 -6.54
CA GLU A 241 -9.19 -3.97 -7.21
C GLU A 241 -9.18 -2.73 -6.33
N ASP A 242 -8.91 -1.58 -6.93
CA ASP A 242 -8.97 -0.29 -6.26
C ASP A 242 -10.38 0.30 -6.36
N LEU A 243 -10.77 1.06 -5.34
CA LEU A 243 -12.04 1.78 -5.38
C LEU A 243 -11.99 2.86 -6.46
N ASP A 244 -12.83 2.73 -7.48
CA ASP A 244 -13.04 3.79 -8.46
C ASP A 244 -14.02 4.83 -7.90
N TRP A 245 -13.50 6.02 -7.61
CA TRP A 245 -14.32 7.13 -7.10
C TRP A 245 -15.38 7.63 -8.10
N SER A 246 -15.24 7.30 -9.38
CA SER A 246 -16.25 7.61 -10.38
C SER A 246 -17.52 6.78 -10.19
N ASP A 247 -17.39 5.55 -9.68
CA ASP A 247 -18.50 4.62 -9.37
C ASP A 247 -19.34 5.05 -8.16
N ILE A 248 -18.96 6.12 -7.43
CA ILE A 248 -19.75 6.65 -6.31
C ILE A 248 -20.77 7.65 -6.87
N ASP A 249 -22.04 7.27 -6.90
CA ASP A 249 -23.07 7.96 -7.68
C ASP A 249 -23.90 8.93 -6.83
N ASN A 250 -24.13 8.59 -5.56
CA ASN A 250 -25.02 9.33 -4.68
C ASN A 250 -24.44 9.47 -3.25
N PHE A 251 -25.04 10.33 -2.44
CA PHE A 251 -24.55 10.59 -1.08
C PHE A 251 -24.63 9.35 -0.17
N GLN A 252 -25.61 8.46 -0.38
CA GLN A 252 -25.71 7.23 0.39
C GLN A 252 -24.53 6.29 0.11
N ASP A 253 -24.03 6.24 -1.13
CA ASP A 253 -22.80 5.51 -1.49
C ASP A 253 -21.59 6.10 -0.76
N VAL A 254 -21.50 7.43 -0.64
CA VAL A 254 -20.43 8.11 0.11
C VAL A 254 -20.48 7.70 1.58
N ILE A 255 -21.66 7.76 2.22
CA ILE A 255 -21.82 7.34 3.61
C ILE A 255 -21.37 5.89 3.79
N GLU A 256 -21.82 4.99 2.92
CA GLU A 256 -21.46 3.58 2.98
C GLU A 256 -19.93 3.38 2.87
N VAL A 257 -19.31 3.94 1.83
CA VAL A 257 -17.87 3.82 1.59
C VAL A 257 -17.07 4.40 2.76
N VAL A 258 -17.43 5.59 3.25
CA VAL A 258 -16.74 6.26 4.36
C VAL A 258 -16.85 5.45 5.65
N GLN A 259 -17.98 4.80 5.91
CA GLN A 259 -18.13 3.91 7.05
C GLN A 259 -17.20 2.69 6.95
N TYR A 260 -17.10 2.06 5.78
CA TYR A 260 -16.18 0.95 5.58
C TYR A 260 -14.71 1.40 5.63
N LEU A 261 -14.36 2.57 5.10
CA LEU A 261 -13.02 3.16 5.23
C LEU A 261 -12.68 3.48 6.68
N GLY A 262 -13.62 4.05 7.45
CA GLY A 262 -13.42 4.29 8.88
C GLY A 262 -13.22 2.98 9.67
N ARG A 263 -13.93 1.91 9.31
CA ARG A 263 -13.73 0.57 9.89
C ARG A 263 -12.37 -0.03 9.50
N ALA A 264 -11.97 0.08 8.24
CA ALA A 264 -10.65 -0.36 7.78
C ALA A 264 -9.52 0.41 8.49
N MET A 265 -9.66 1.73 8.64
CA MET A 265 -8.70 2.57 9.37
C MET A 265 -8.63 2.21 10.86
N ALA A 266 -9.77 1.96 11.52
CA ALA A 266 -9.76 1.49 12.90
C ALA A 266 -9.07 0.13 13.03
N LYS A 267 -9.34 -0.79 12.07
CA LYS A 267 -8.72 -2.12 12.02
C LYS A 267 -7.20 -2.03 11.93
N ILE A 268 -6.63 -1.21 11.04
CA ILE A 268 -5.17 -1.15 10.89
C ILE A 268 -4.44 -0.69 12.16
N HIS A 269 -5.07 0.18 12.97
CA HIS A 269 -4.52 0.58 14.27
C HIS A 269 -4.64 -0.52 15.33
N CYS A 270 -5.66 -1.39 15.26
CA CYS A 270 -5.79 -2.54 16.16
C CYS A 270 -4.86 -3.70 15.78
N VAL A 271 -4.59 -3.93 14.48
CA VAL A 271 -3.68 -4.99 14.00
C VAL A 271 -2.24 -4.73 14.45
N ALA A 272 -1.84 -3.45 14.43
CA ALA A 272 -0.53 -3.03 14.93
C ALA A 272 -0.26 -3.54 16.35
N ASP A 273 -1.29 -3.70 17.17
CA ASP A 273 -1.14 -4.14 18.55
C ASP A 273 -0.93 -5.66 18.70
N SER A 274 -1.53 -6.49 17.84
CA SER A 274 -1.41 -7.95 17.92
C SER A 274 -0.04 -8.48 17.49
N ASP A 275 0.59 -7.85 16.51
CA ASP A 275 1.91 -8.26 16.00
C ASP A 275 3.07 -7.66 16.83
N CYS A 276 2.84 -6.51 17.48
CA CYS A 276 3.75 -5.92 18.47
C CYS A 276 4.02 -6.85 19.66
N LEU A 277 3.02 -7.62 20.11
CA LEU A 277 3.12 -8.44 21.33
C LEU A 277 3.74 -9.82 21.12
N ASN A 278 3.63 -10.38 19.91
CA ASN A 278 4.04 -11.76 19.61
C ASN A 278 5.39 -11.89 18.88
N THR A 279 6.06 -10.77 18.61
CA THR A 279 7.38 -10.76 17.97
C THR A 279 8.49 -10.80 19.03
N PRO A 280 9.37 -11.83 19.03
CA PRO A 280 10.48 -11.89 19.97
C PRO A 280 11.40 -10.67 19.82
N LYS A 281 11.76 -10.03 20.95
CA LYS A 281 12.82 -9.02 20.98
C LYS A 281 14.14 -9.65 20.51
N GLY A 282 14.79 -9.06 19.51
CA GLY A 282 16.13 -9.48 19.06
C GLY A 282 16.18 -10.33 17.78
N VAL A 283 15.10 -10.48 17.02
CA VAL A 283 15.19 -10.98 15.64
C VAL A 283 15.73 -9.86 14.75
N GLU A 284 16.96 -10.01 14.26
CA GLU A 284 17.49 -9.12 13.22
C GLU A 284 16.53 -9.12 12.01
N GLY A 285 15.97 -7.95 11.68
CA GLY A 285 15.16 -7.74 10.48
C GLY A 285 13.68 -7.42 10.71
N LEU A 286 13.14 -7.55 11.93
CA LEU A 286 11.70 -7.31 12.19
C LEU A 286 11.47 -6.64 13.57
N PRO A 287 11.74 -5.33 13.72
CA PRO A 287 11.34 -4.57 14.90
C PRO A 287 9.82 -4.30 14.86
N PHE A 288 8.98 -5.30 15.13
CA PHE A 288 7.54 -5.05 15.26
C PHE A 288 7.16 -4.32 16.54
N SER A 289 8.11 -3.95 17.40
CA SER A 289 7.85 -3.19 18.63
C SER A 289 8.40 -1.76 18.54
N ILE A 290 8.09 -1.03 17.45
CA ILE A 290 8.41 0.42 17.39
C ILE A 290 7.56 1.17 18.42
N ILE A 291 6.35 0.67 18.72
CA ILE A 291 5.47 1.19 19.76
C ILE A 291 5.31 0.09 20.83
N PRO A 292 5.96 0.20 22.00
CA PRO A 292 5.94 -0.84 23.03
C PRO A 292 4.69 -0.75 23.92
N ARG A 293 3.53 -0.42 23.33
CA ARG A 293 2.26 -0.20 24.04
C ARG A 293 1.10 -0.64 23.17
N ASN A 294 0.00 -0.98 23.81
CA ASN A 294 -1.24 -1.23 23.12
C ASN A 294 -1.85 0.11 22.63
N THR A 295 -1.77 0.33 21.33
CA THR A 295 -2.21 1.53 20.62
C THR A 295 -3.71 1.70 20.73
N ASP A 296 -4.51 0.62 20.66
CA ASP A 296 -5.96 0.67 20.76
C ASP A 296 -6.43 1.22 22.12
N HIS A 297 -5.81 0.76 23.21
CA HIS A 297 -6.09 1.19 24.57
C HIS A 297 -5.62 2.62 24.76
N THR A 298 -4.44 2.96 24.24
CA THR A 298 -3.90 4.32 24.33
C THR A 298 -4.79 5.32 23.60
N ILE A 299 -5.26 4.98 22.40
CA ILE A 299 -6.20 5.80 21.63
C ILE A 299 -7.51 5.91 22.41
N ARG A 300 -8.12 4.78 22.77
CA ARG A 300 -9.40 4.74 23.50
C ARG A 300 -9.34 5.60 24.76
N ASP A 301 -8.32 5.43 25.59
CA ASP A 301 -8.19 6.13 26.86
C ASP A 301 -7.96 7.63 26.66
N ALA A 302 -7.33 8.04 25.55
CA ALA A 302 -7.15 9.45 25.20
C ALA A 302 -8.42 10.16 24.73
N ILE A 303 -9.38 9.42 24.13
CA ILE A 303 -10.68 9.98 23.68
C ILE A 303 -11.83 9.70 24.64
N TYR A 304 -11.67 8.78 25.60
CA TYR A 304 -12.73 8.36 26.49
C TYR A 304 -13.33 9.54 27.28
N GLY A 305 -14.64 9.73 27.18
CA GLY A 305 -15.35 10.82 27.84
C GLY A 305 -15.30 12.15 27.07
N HIS A 306 -14.58 12.20 25.95
CA HIS A 306 -14.44 13.35 25.06
C HIS A 306 -14.82 13.01 23.62
N ASP A 307 -15.59 11.93 23.40
CA ASP A 307 -15.95 11.42 22.08
C ASP A 307 -16.60 12.49 21.19
N HIS A 308 -17.48 13.30 21.76
CA HIS A 308 -18.17 14.37 21.03
C HIS A 308 -17.23 15.50 20.62
N ASP A 309 -16.35 15.95 21.52
CA ASP A 309 -15.36 16.98 21.23
C ASP A 309 -14.36 16.48 20.18
N PHE A 310 -13.89 15.25 20.30
CA PHE A 310 -12.99 14.63 19.33
C PHE A 310 -13.63 14.58 17.94
N VAL A 311 -14.89 14.11 17.83
CA VAL A 311 -15.59 14.06 16.54
C VAL A 311 -15.76 15.45 15.95
N ARG A 312 -16.17 16.44 16.75
CA ARG A 312 -16.31 17.83 16.31
C ARG A 312 -14.98 18.35 15.75
N ASP A 313 -13.90 18.25 16.52
CA ASP A 313 -12.57 18.74 16.14
C ASP A 313 -12.06 18.08 14.84
N MET A 314 -12.32 16.77 14.66
CA MET A 314 -11.94 16.06 13.44
C MET A 314 -12.76 16.51 12.23
N VAL A 315 -14.07 16.72 12.39
CA VAL A 315 -14.95 17.21 11.32
C VAL A 315 -14.60 18.64 10.92
N GLU A 316 -14.42 19.54 11.89
CA GLU A 316 -14.02 20.93 11.66
C GLU A 316 -12.69 20.99 10.90
N PHE A 317 -11.70 20.19 11.30
CA PHE A 317 -10.43 20.09 10.56
C PHE A 317 -10.65 19.61 9.13
N GLY A 318 -11.43 18.54 8.93
CA GLY A 318 -11.68 17.97 7.61
C GLY A 318 -12.32 18.97 6.65
N MET A 319 -13.30 19.74 7.13
CA MET A 319 -13.94 20.81 6.36
C MET A 319 -12.96 21.94 6.05
N ALA A 320 -12.24 22.46 7.05
CA ALA A 320 -11.31 23.56 6.87
C ALA A 320 -10.14 23.20 5.94
N TYR A 321 -9.60 21.99 6.06
CA TYR A 321 -8.51 21.51 5.22
C TYR A 321 -8.98 21.18 3.81
N GLY A 322 -10.19 20.65 3.64
CA GLY A 322 -10.81 20.49 2.32
C GLY A 322 -10.94 21.83 1.59
N GLU A 323 -11.39 22.88 2.29
CA GLU A 323 -11.41 24.25 1.76
C GLU A 323 -10.03 24.72 1.31
N GLN A 324 -9.00 24.50 2.14
CA GLN A 324 -7.63 24.86 1.83
C GLN A 324 -7.12 24.15 0.57
N VAL A 325 -7.29 22.82 0.47
CA VAL A 325 -6.84 22.03 -0.69
C VAL A 325 -7.49 22.52 -1.99
N ARG A 326 -8.77 22.93 -1.94
CA ARG A 326 -9.45 23.48 -3.13
C ARG A 326 -8.84 24.80 -3.58
N ARG A 327 -8.53 25.70 -2.63
CA ARG A 327 -7.85 26.97 -2.93
C ARG A 327 -6.45 26.70 -3.51
N ASP A 328 -5.71 25.79 -2.89
CA ASP A 328 -4.37 25.42 -3.33
C ASP A 328 -4.38 24.78 -4.72
N HIS A 329 -5.41 23.99 -5.06
CA HIS A 329 -5.58 23.43 -6.40
C HIS A 329 -5.82 24.53 -7.46
N VAL A 330 -6.62 25.55 -7.15
CA VAL A 330 -6.82 26.70 -8.05
C VAL A 330 -5.49 27.43 -8.27
N LEU A 331 -4.77 27.73 -7.19
CA LEU A 331 -3.45 28.37 -7.26
C LEU A 331 -2.43 27.53 -8.03
N PHE A 332 -2.43 26.22 -7.83
CA PHE A 332 -1.60 25.28 -8.57
C PHE A 332 -1.92 25.33 -10.06
N PHE A 333 -3.21 25.29 -10.44
CA PHE A 333 -3.62 25.32 -11.84
C PHE A 333 -3.24 26.64 -12.53
N GLU A 334 -3.40 27.77 -11.83
CA GLU A 334 -2.95 29.08 -12.31
C GLU A 334 -1.43 29.11 -12.50
N ALA A 335 -0.67 28.65 -11.49
CA ALA A 335 0.78 28.60 -11.57
C ALA A 335 1.27 27.65 -12.67
N PHE A 336 0.62 26.51 -12.85
CA PHE A 336 0.93 25.54 -13.91
C PHE A 336 0.68 26.13 -15.30
N ARG A 337 -0.48 26.77 -15.51
CA ARG A 337 -0.81 27.44 -16.78
C ARG A 337 0.15 28.57 -17.12
N ASP A 338 0.64 29.27 -16.10
CA ASP A 338 1.60 30.37 -16.25
C ASP A 338 3.06 29.89 -16.36
N ASN A 339 3.33 28.57 -16.43
CA ASN A 339 4.67 27.98 -16.41
C ASN A 339 5.52 28.42 -15.20
N LYS A 340 4.89 28.70 -14.06
CA LYS A 340 5.56 29.10 -12.81
C LYS A 340 6.04 27.90 -11.98
N ILE A 341 5.65 26.68 -12.34
CA ILE A 341 6.06 25.45 -11.67
C ILE A 341 7.19 24.81 -12.48
N LEU A 342 8.40 24.83 -11.95
CA LEU A 342 9.58 24.24 -12.59
C LEU A 342 9.54 22.71 -12.46
N GLY A 343 9.71 22.00 -13.58
CA GLY A 343 9.87 20.54 -13.59
C GLY A 343 8.59 19.72 -13.75
N LEU A 344 7.45 20.34 -14.10
CA LEU A 344 6.22 19.69 -14.54
C LEU A 344 5.84 20.11 -15.96
#